data_AF-A0A9W7LMQ7-F1
#
_entry.id   AF-A0A9W7LMQ7-F1
#
_cell.length_a   1.000
_cell.length_b   1.000
_cell.length_c   1.000
_cell.angle_alpha   90.00
_cell.angle_beta   90.00
_cell.angle_gamma   90.00
#
_symmetry.space_group_name_H-M   'P 1'
#
loop_
_entity.id
_entity.type
_entity.pdbx_description
1 polymer ?
#
loop_
_entity_poly.entity_id
_entity_poly.type
_entity_poly.pdbx_seq_one_letter_code
_entity_poly.pdbx_strand_id
1 'polypeptide(L)'
;MEVSVMSSSQAKVCKTELGCRDLRSCFGKINDRNKTFSRKPNSVSFDNQISRLRKAGLRFTVKAVHSEPIIEAKSCTNSRSLDRLRLFVGLPLDVVWDGNTVNHARAIAAGLKALKLLGVEGVELPVWWGVVENEMGKYDWSGYLAVAEMVQKAGMELHVSLCFHASGQPKIALPKWVMKIGESQSSIFFTDRLGQHYRQCLSLAVLDGKTPIQVYQDFCESFKSAFSPFFGSTITGISMGLGPDGELRYPSHHKPATSGTITGVGEFQCYDTNMLKQMEIHYGD
;
A
#
# COMPACT_ATOMS: atom_id res chain seq x y z
N MET A 1 -6.56 3.22 -6.54
CA MET A 1 -6.23 1.93 -7.19
C MET A 1 -4.77 2.07 -7.59
N GLU A 2 -3.89 1.74 -6.66
CA GLU A 2 -2.45 1.80 -6.89
C GLU A 2 -1.96 0.37 -7.08
N VAL A 3 -1.19 0.16 -8.14
CA VAL A 3 -0.68 -1.13 -8.56
C VAL A 3 0.83 -1.04 -8.43
N SER A 4 1.39 -1.65 -7.38
CA SER A 4 2.83 -1.77 -7.22
C SER A 4 3.30 -3.07 -7.87
N VAL A 5 4.09 -2.95 -8.93
CA VAL A 5 4.76 -4.08 -9.60
C VAL A 5 6.20 -4.11 -9.13
N MET A 6 6.59 -5.16 -8.38
CA MET A 6 8.00 -5.41 -8.06
C MET A 6 8.60 -6.31 -9.15
N SER A 7 9.53 -5.77 -9.94
CA SER A 7 10.36 -6.54 -10.86
C SER A 7 11.83 -6.37 -10.46
N SER A 8 12.48 -7.49 -10.13
CA SER A 8 13.93 -7.55 -9.96
C SER A 8 14.57 -7.72 -11.34
N SER A 9 15.43 -6.78 -11.73
CA SER A 9 16.28 -6.94 -12.90
C SER A 9 17.75 -6.72 -12.54
N GLN A 10 18.55 -7.76 -12.74
CA GLN A 10 20.01 -7.66 -12.77
C GLN A 10 20.40 -7.04 -14.12
N ALA A 11 20.94 -5.81 -14.08
CA ALA A 11 21.39 -5.10 -15.28
C ALA A 11 22.82 -5.55 -15.66
N LYS A 12 22.94 -6.25 -16.80
CA LYS A 12 24.19 -6.31 -17.58
C LYS A 12 24.18 -5.17 -18.59
N VAL A 13 25.17 -4.29 -18.47
CA VAL A 13 25.36 -3.12 -19.33
C VAL A 13 25.73 -3.57 -20.75
N CYS A 14 24.88 -3.22 -21.72
CA CYS A 14 25.27 -3.13 -23.13
C CYS A 14 24.72 -1.84 -23.74
N LYS A 15 25.64 -1.08 -24.33
CA LYS A 15 25.46 0.25 -24.88
C LYS A 15 24.72 0.14 -26.22
N THR A 16 23.59 0.84 -26.38
CA THR A 16 22.98 1.04 -27.71
C THR A 16 22.45 2.47 -27.79
N GLU A 17 22.90 3.20 -28.81
CA GLU A 17 22.47 4.57 -29.13
C GLU A 17 21.06 4.56 -29.73
N LEU A 18 20.21 5.49 -29.31
CA LEU A 18 18.89 5.73 -29.92
C LEU A 18 18.77 7.20 -30.34
N GLY A 19 18.60 7.41 -31.64
CA GLY A 19 18.37 8.71 -32.25
C GLY A 19 16.97 9.26 -31.95
N CYS A 20 16.90 10.54 -31.61
CA CYS A 20 15.66 11.29 -31.43
C CYS A 20 14.94 11.50 -32.76
N ARG A 21 13.62 11.28 -32.78
CA ARG A 21 12.72 11.89 -33.77
C ARG A 21 11.64 12.67 -33.03
N ASP A 22 11.72 13.99 -33.17
CA ASP A 22 10.73 14.97 -32.75
C ASP A 22 9.39 14.76 -33.47
N LEU A 23 8.30 14.75 -32.71
CA LEU A 23 6.96 14.98 -33.24
C LEU A 23 6.42 16.30 -32.69
N ARG A 24 6.55 17.31 -33.54
CA ARG A 24 6.01 18.66 -33.41
C ARG A 24 4.48 18.61 -33.57
N SER A 25 3.74 19.03 -32.55
CA SER A 25 2.29 19.24 -32.63
C SER A 25 1.98 20.71 -32.88
N CYS A 26 1.36 21.01 -34.02
CA CYS A 26 0.93 22.36 -34.40
C CYS A 26 -0.48 22.63 -33.85
N PHE A 27 -0.62 23.64 -32.99
CA PHE A 27 -1.90 24.16 -32.53
C PHE A 27 -2.55 25.05 -33.62
N GLY A 28 -3.69 24.62 -34.15
CA GLY A 28 -4.58 25.44 -34.97
C GLY A 28 -5.59 26.17 -34.09
N LYS A 29 -5.51 27.50 -34.06
CA LYS A 29 -6.50 28.40 -33.45
C LYS A 29 -7.79 28.42 -34.27
N ILE A 30 -8.95 28.24 -33.63
CA ILE A 30 -10.22 28.80 -34.11
C ILE A 30 -10.94 29.40 -32.90
N ASN A 31 -11.16 30.71 -32.97
CA ASN A 31 -12.08 31.49 -32.14
C ASN A 31 -13.50 31.20 -32.61
N ASP A 32 -14.45 30.94 -31.70
CA ASP A 32 -15.73 31.66 -31.81
C ASP A 32 -16.51 31.78 -30.50
N ARG A 33 -17.29 32.86 -30.43
CA ARG A 33 -17.86 33.49 -29.24
C ARG A 33 -19.17 32.85 -28.75
N ASN A 34 -19.34 32.92 -27.42
CA ASN A 34 -20.57 33.14 -26.63
C ASN A 34 -21.91 32.62 -27.17
N LYS A 35 -22.51 31.67 -26.43
CA LYS A 35 -23.92 31.74 -26.03
C LYS A 35 -24.15 30.92 -24.75
N THR A 36 -24.46 31.63 -23.67
CA THR A 36 -25.02 31.10 -22.43
C THR A 36 -26.52 30.85 -22.59
N PHE A 37 -26.98 29.63 -22.29
CA PHE A 37 -28.35 29.39 -21.84
C PHE A 37 -28.35 28.34 -20.73
N SER A 38 -28.96 28.74 -19.62
CA SER A 38 -29.24 27.97 -18.42
C SER A 38 -30.51 27.13 -18.60
N ARG A 39 -30.47 25.84 -18.22
CA ARG A 39 -31.52 25.15 -17.42
C ARG A 39 -31.11 23.71 -17.08
N LYS A 40 -31.25 23.35 -15.79
CA LYS A 40 -31.14 21.99 -15.22
C LYS A 40 -32.40 21.13 -15.54
N PRO A 41 -32.60 19.95 -14.91
CA PRO A 41 -32.10 18.62 -15.26
C PRO A 41 -33.27 17.69 -15.69
N ASN A 42 -32.96 16.46 -16.10
CA ASN A 42 -33.92 15.36 -16.41
C ASN A 42 -34.73 15.49 -17.70
N SER A 43 -34.16 15.01 -18.81
CA SER A 43 -34.91 14.13 -19.74
C SER A 43 -33.94 13.28 -20.54
N VAL A 44 -34.27 11.99 -20.66
CA VAL A 44 -33.63 11.04 -21.57
C VAL A 44 -34.55 10.94 -22.79
N SER A 45 -34.03 11.20 -23.98
CA SER A 45 -34.71 10.89 -25.24
C SER A 45 -33.73 10.18 -26.17
N PHE A 46 -34.08 8.96 -26.56
CA PHE A 46 -33.51 8.31 -27.73
C PHE A 46 -34.34 8.77 -28.92
N ASP A 47 -33.73 9.51 -29.84
CA ASP A 47 -34.34 9.72 -31.14
C ASP A 47 -33.31 9.51 -32.26
N ASN A 48 -33.78 8.77 -33.25
CA ASN A 48 -33.00 8.09 -34.26
C ASN A 48 -33.20 8.85 -35.58
N GLN A 49 -32.29 9.77 -35.90
CA GLN A 49 -32.29 10.45 -37.20
C GLN A 49 -31.03 10.10 -37.99
N ILE A 50 -31.21 9.09 -38.84
CA ILE A 50 -30.35 8.77 -39.98
C ILE A 50 -30.42 9.94 -40.97
N SER A 51 -29.31 10.67 -41.11
CA SER A 51 -29.07 11.49 -42.31
C SER A 51 -27.67 11.23 -42.88
N ARG A 52 -27.69 10.39 -43.93
CA ARG A 52 -26.83 10.40 -45.13
C ARG A 52 -25.36 10.81 -44.94
N LEU A 53 -24.50 9.80 -44.77
CA LEU A 53 -23.15 9.84 -45.36
C LEU A 53 -22.97 8.68 -46.34
N ARG A 54 -22.46 9.02 -47.53
CA ARG A 54 -22.29 8.15 -48.68
C ARG A 54 -21.22 7.08 -48.44
N LYS A 55 -21.59 5.83 -48.76
CA LYS A 55 -20.77 4.69 -49.22
C LYS A 55 -19.24 4.82 -49.13
N ALA A 56 -18.65 4.08 -48.19
CA ALA A 56 -17.47 3.27 -48.45
C ALA A 56 -17.78 1.84 -47.96
N GLY A 57 -17.95 0.91 -48.90
CA GLY A 57 -18.27 -0.47 -48.56
C GLY A 57 -17.04 -1.19 -48.02
N LEU A 58 -17.01 -1.44 -46.71
CA LEU A 58 -16.10 -2.44 -46.14
C LEU A 58 -16.84 -3.78 -46.08
N ARG A 59 -16.46 -4.71 -46.97
CA ARG A 59 -16.86 -6.11 -46.86
C ARG A 59 -15.99 -6.76 -45.78
N PHE A 60 -16.57 -7.08 -44.63
CA PHE A 60 -15.94 -8.00 -43.68
C PHE A 60 -16.31 -9.42 -44.07
N THR A 61 -15.35 -10.17 -44.61
CA THR A 61 -15.45 -11.63 -44.66
C THR A 61 -15.12 -12.18 -43.30
N VAL A 62 -16.12 -12.69 -42.58
CA VAL A 62 -15.92 -13.50 -41.38
C VAL A 62 -15.36 -14.85 -41.84
N LYS A 63 -14.03 -15.02 -41.78
CA LYS A 63 -13.45 -16.35 -41.78
C LYS A 63 -13.64 -16.92 -40.38
N ALA A 64 -14.68 -17.72 -40.19
CA ALA A 64 -14.80 -18.58 -39.02
C ALA A 64 -13.60 -19.54 -39.02
N VAL A 65 -12.72 -19.38 -38.03
CA VAL A 65 -11.69 -20.37 -37.74
C VAL A 65 -12.41 -21.52 -37.04
N HIS A 66 -12.51 -22.65 -37.72
CA HIS A 66 -12.89 -23.91 -37.09
C HIS A 66 -11.79 -24.30 -36.10
N SER A 67 -12.10 -24.29 -34.82
CA SER A 67 -11.29 -24.95 -33.80
C SER A 67 -11.66 -26.44 -33.82
N GLU A 68 -10.74 -27.28 -34.32
CA GLU A 68 -10.83 -28.73 -34.06
C GLU A 68 -10.55 -29.02 -32.57
N PRO A 69 -11.21 -30.03 -31.98
CA PRO A 69 -10.94 -30.40 -30.60
C PRO A 69 -9.54 -31.01 -30.50
N ILE A 70 -8.67 -30.36 -29.75
CA ILE A 70 -7.35 -30.90 -29.42
C ILE A 70 -7.57 -32.10 -28.50
N ILE A 71 -7.34 -33.30 -29.05
CA ILE A 71 -7.26 -34.55 -28.29
C ILE A 71 -6.09 -34.42 -27.31
N GLU A 72 -6.37 -34.65 -26.02
CA GLU A 72 -5.38 -34.72 -24.95
C GLU A 72 -4.29 -35.74 -25.27
N ALA A 73 -3.09 -35.25 -25.57
CA ALA A 73 -1.88 -36.05 -25.48
C ALA A 73 -1.25 -35.81 -24.10
N LYS A 74 -1.28 -36.85 -23.25
CA LYS A 74 -0.49 -36.91 -22.02
C LYS A 74 1.00 -36.78 -22.34
N SER A 75 1.52 -35.57 -22.22
CA SER A 75 2.95 -35.32 -22.19
C SER A 75 3.37 -35.10 -20.74
N CYS A 76 3.87 -36.16 -20.11
CA CYS A 76 4.66 -36.06 -18.89
C CYS A 76 6.02 -35.45 -19.28
N THR A 77 6.07 -34.12 -19.33
CA THR A 77 7.34 -33.39 -19.33
C THR A 77 7.34 -32.54 -18.07
N ASN A 78 8.26 -32.84 -17.17
CA ASN A 78 8.60 -32.04 -16.00
C ASN A 78 8.93 -30.60 -16.45
N SER A 79 7.91 -29.76 -16.60
CA SER A 79 8.10 -28.33 -16.59
C SER A 79 8.59 -28.04 -15.19
N ARG A 80 9.88 -27.75 -15.04
CA ARG A 80 10.38 -27.01 -13.88
C ARG A 80 9.32 -25.96 -13.57
N SER A 81 8.70 -26.05 -12.40
CA SER A 81 7.69 -25.11 -11.95
C SER A 81 8.31 -23.74 -12.12
N LEU A 82 7.94 -23.01 -13.18
CA LEU A 82 8.20 -21.60 -13.24
C LEU A 82 7.59 -21.08 -11.95
N ASP A 83 8.44 -20.50 -11.11
CA ASP A 83 8.12 -20.04 -9.77
C ASP A 83 6.81 -19.25 -9.87
N ARG A 84 5.71 -19.91 -9.50
CA ARG A 84 4.38 -19.43 -9.85
C ARG A 84 4.19 -18.15 -9.06
N LEU A 85 4.07 -17.02 -9.75
CA LEU A 85 3.87 -15.73 -9.11
C LEU A 85 2.68 -15.82 -8.15
N ARG A 86 2.94 -15.60 -6.86
CA ARG A 86 1.92 -15.59 -5.82
C ARG A 86 1.34 -14.19 -5.72
N LEU A 87 0.04 -14.08 -5.97
CA LEU A 87 -0.68 -12.82 -5.87
C LEU A 87 -1.34 -12.72 -4.50
N PHE A 88 -1.02 -11.65 -3.78
CA PHE A 88 -1.69 -11.25 -2.56
C PHE A 88 -2.47 -9.96 -2.79
N VAL A 89 -3.63 -9.84 -2.13
CA VAL A 89 -4.46 -8.64 -2.20
C VAL A 89 -4.55 -7.99 -0.83
N GLY A 90 -4.22 -6.71 -0.74
CA GLY A 90 -4.36 -5.93 0.49
C GLY A 90 -5.81 -5.83 0.94
N LEU A 91 -6.04 -6.15 2.21
CA LEU A 91 -7.30 -5.84 2.88
C LEU A 91 -7.43 -4.32 3.09
N PRO A 92 -8.65 -3.80 3.30
CA PRO A 92 -8.85 -2.40 3.65
C PRO A 92 -7.98 -1.99 4.85
N LEU A 93 -7.37 -0.80 4.80
CA LEU A 93 -6.48 -0.31 5.85
C LEU A 93 -7.20 -0.15 7.21
N ASP A 94 -8.52 0.02 7.18
CA ASP A 94 -9.43 0.16 8.32
C ASP A 94 -10.15 -1.16 8.66
N VAL A 95 -9.66 -2.31 8.18
CA VAL A 95 -10.23 -3.65 8.46
C VAL A 95 -10.49 -3.90 9.93
N VAL A 96 -9.60 -3.41 10.79
CA VAL A 96 -9.77 -3.35 12.24
C VAL A 96 -9.55 -1.91 12.68
N TRP A 97 -10.53 -1.35 13.36
CA TRP A 97 -10.53 0.03 13.82
C TRP A 97 -11.02 0.11 15.28
N ASP A 98 -11.00 1.32 15.84
CA ASP A 98 -11.39 1.71 17.20
C ASP A 98 -12.29 0.70 17.94
N GLY A 99 -11.78 0.18 19.06
CA GLY A 99 -12.39 -0.93 19.80
C GLY A 99 -12.00 -2.33 19.30
N ASN A 100 -11.02 -2.42 18.39
CA ASN A 100 -10.44 -3.67 17.89
C ASN A 100 -11.50 -4.66 17.34
N THR A 101 -12.50 -4.13 16.63
CA THR A 101 -13.54 -4.94 15.98
C THR A 101 -13.36 -4.95 14.47
N VAL A 102 -13.84 -6.01 13.81
CA VAL A 102 -13.72 -6.15 12.35
C VAL A 102 -14.76 -5.26 11.65
N ASN A 103 -14.29 -4.25 10.93
CA ASN A 103 -15.13 -3.41 10.09
C ASN A 103 -15.62 -4.18 8.87
N HIS A 104 -16.87 -3.96 8.46
CA HIS A 104 -17.42 -4.53 7.23
C HIS A 104 -17.23 -6.06 7.09
N ALA A 105 -17.26 -6.82 8.18
CA ALA A 105 -16.97 -8.26 8.20
C ALA A 105 -17.73 -9.08 7.13
N ARG A 106 -19.01 -8.76 6.87
CA ARG A 106 -19.80 -9.42 5.82
C ARG A 106 -19.25 -9.16 4.41
N ALA A 107 -18.82 -7.93 4.14
CA ALA A 107 -18.24 -7.56 2.84
C ALA A 107 -16.87 -8.20 2.66
N ILE A 108 -16.03 -8.23 3.71
CA ILE A 108 -14.73 -8.92 3.69
C ILE A 108 -14.93 -10.41 3.43
N ALA A 109 -15.86 -11.07 4.14
CA ALA A 109 -16.15 -12.48 3.93
C ALA A 109 -16.57 -12.79 2.48
N ALA A 110 -17.41 -11.93 1.88
CA ALA A 110 -17.80 -12.07 0.48
C ALA A 110 -16.62 -11.83 -0.48
N GLY A 111 -15.79 -10.81 -0.19
CA GLY A 111 -14.58 -10.49 -0.94
C GLY A 111 -13.57 -11.64 -0.93
N LEU A 112 -13.28 -12.24 0.22
CA LEU A 112 -12.39 -13.40 0.34
C LEU A 112 -12.86 -14.57 -0.51
N LYS A 113 -14.16 -14.88 -0.51
CA LYS A 113 -14.73 -15.93 -1.37
C LYS A 113 -14.53 -15.61 -2.85
N ALA A 114 -14.77 -14.36 -3.26
CA ALA A 114 -14.57 -13.93 -4.64
C ALA A 114 -13.09 -14.01 -5.06
N LEU A 115 -12.17 -13.55 -4.20
CA LEU A 115 -10.72 -13.63 -4.44
C LEU A 115 -10.26 -15.08 -4.58
N LYS A 116 -10.77 -15.98 -3.73
CA LYS A 116 -10.47 -17.41 -3.82
C LYS A 116 -10.92 -18.01 -5.15
N LEU A 117 -12.13 -17.65 -5.63
CA LEU A 117 -12.64 -18.10 -6.93
C LEU A 117 -11.83 -17.56 -8.10
N LEU A 118 -11.22 -16.38 -7.95
CA LEU A 118 -10.33 -15.77 -8.96
C LEU A 118 -8.90 -16.35 -8.93
N GLY A 119 -8.60 -17.28 -8.03
CA GLY A 119 -7.28 -17.92 -7.94
C GLY A 119 -6.20 -17.07 -7.28
N VAL A 120 -6.59 -16.06 -6.49
CA VAL A 120 -5.67 -15.30 -5.62
C VAL A 120 -5.16 -16.21 -4.51
N GLU A 121 -3.86 -16.11 -4.19
CA GLU A 121 -3.20 -17.00 -3.24
C GLU A 121 -3.57 -16.64 -1.78
N GLY A 122 -3.50 -15.35 -1.48
CA GLY A 122 -3.70 -14.86 -0.13
C GLY A 122 -4.08 -13.39 -0.07
N VAL A 123 -4.18 -12.89 1.15
CA VAL A 123 -4.44 -11.48 1.43
C VAL A 123 -3.40 -10.91 2.37
N GLU A 124 -3.18 -9.60 2.27
CA GLU A 124 -2.31 -8.86 3.18
C GLU A 124 -3.15 -8.12 4.22
N LEU A 125 -2.82 -8.31 5.49
CA LEU A 125 -3.48 -7.69 6.64
C LEU A 125 -2.53 -6.68 7.31
N PRO A 126 -2.81 -5.37 7.22
CA PRO A 126 -2.09 -4.37 8.01
C PRO A 126 -2.51 -4.47 9.47
N VAL A 127 -1.54 -4.59 10.38
CA VAL A 127 -1.72 -4.67 11.82
C VAL A 127 -1.13 -3.44 12.47
N TRP A 128 -1.99 -2.57 12.97
CA TRP A 128 -1.61 -1.25 13.46
C TRP A 128 -1.23 -1.25 14.93
N TRP A 129 -0.01 -0.80 15.23
CA TRP A 129 0.49 -0.71 16.60
C TRP A 129 -0.44 0.10 17.51
N GLY A 130 -0.86 1.28 17.05
CA GLY A 130 -1.74 2.17 17.82
C GLY A 130 -3.17 1.65 18.04
N VAL A 131 -3.60 0.64 17.29
CA VAL A 131 -4.90 -0.02 17.49
C VAL A 131 -4.78 -1.14 18.51
N VAL A 132 -3.73 -1.95 18.40
CA VAL A 132 -3.50 -3.12 19.26
C VAL A 132 -3.07 -2.71 20.67
N GLU A 133 -2.16 -1.74 20.79
CA GLU A 133 -1.54 -1.36 22.06
C GLU A 133 -1.98 0.05 22.48
N ASN A 134 -3.27 0.22 22.81
CA ASN A 134 -3.78 1.51 23.26
C ASN A 134 -3.16 1.95 24.61
N GLU A 135 -2.86 1.01 25.49
CA GLU A 135 -2.16 1.22 26.77
C GLU A 135 -0.85 0.41 26.79
N MET A 136 0.20 0.97 27.38
CA MET A 136 1.53 0.36 27.41
C MET A 136 1.48 -1.06 28.01
N GLY A 137 1.96 -2.04 27.25
CA GLY A 137 2.02 -3.45 27.63
C GLY A 137 0.68 -4.17 27.65
N LYS A 138 -0.42 -3.55 27.19
CA LYS A 138 -1.74 -4.18 27.05
C LYS A 138 -2.10 -4.29 25.58
N TYR A 139 -2.15 -5.53 25.08
CA TYR A 139 -2.40 -5.84 23.69
C TYR A 139 -3.79 -6.43 23.52
N ASP A 140 -4.60 -5.83 22.65
CA ASP A 140 -5.86 -6.40 22.20
C ASP A 140 -5.71 -6.92 20.76
N TRP A 141 -5.82 -8.24 20.59
CA TRP A 141 -5.69 -8.92 19.31
C TRP A 141 -7.03 -9.41 18.74
N SER A 142 -8.14 -9.25 19.48
CA SER A 142 -9.45 -9.84 19.16
C SER A 142 -9.93 -9.58 17.72
N GLY A 143 -9.85 -8.34 17.23
CA GLY A 143 -10.25 -8.00 15.86
C GLY A 143 -9.38 -8.67 14.81
N TYR A 144 -8.06 -8.61 14.98
CA TYR A 144 -7.13 -9.22 14.03
C TYR A 144 -7.19 -10.75 14.03
N LEU A 145 -7.42 -11.37 15.19
CA LEU A 145 -7.66 -12.81 15.29
C LEU A 145 -8.94 -13.22 14.54
N ALA A 146 -10.01 -12.44 14.67
CA ALA A 146 -11.23 -12.69 13.92
C ALA A 146 -11.01 -12.59 12.40
N VAL A 147 -10.20 -11.64 11.92
CA VAL A 147 -9.82 -11.57 10.49
C VAL A 147 -9.01 -12.79 10.09
N ALA A 148 -8.02 -13.21 10.88
CA ALA A 148 -7.21 -14.38 10.58
C ALA A 148 -8.06 -15.67 10.49
N GLU A 149 -9.05 -15.83 11.37
CA GLU A 149 -10.03 -16.92 11.29
C GLU A 149 -10.87 -16.86 10.00
N MET A 150 -11.29 -15.67 9.57
CA MET A 150 -12.05 -15.51 8.32
C MET A 150 -11.22 -15.93 7.11
N VAL A 151 -9.93 -15.54 7.07
CA VAL A 151 -9.00 -15.91 6.00
C VAL A 151 -8.72 -17.41 6.00
N GLN A 152 -8.51 -18.00 7.18
CA GLN A 152 -8.35 -19.45 7.35
C GLN A 152 -9.59 -20.21 6.86
N LYS A 153 -10.80 -19.79 7.25
CA LYS A 153 -12.07 -20.39 6.82
C LYS A 153 -12.30 -20.27 5.30
N ALA A 154 -11.74 -19.24 4.67
CA ALA A 154 -11.74 -19.09 3.21
C ALA A 154 -10.70 -19.98 2.50
N GLY A 155 -9.82 -20.64 3.24
CA GLY A 155 -8.73 -21.46 2.70
C GLY A 155 -7.71 -20.62 1.93
N MET A 156 -7.46 -19.40 2.36
CA MET A 156 -6.49 -18.48 1.79
C MET A 156 -5.29 -18.31 2.72
N GLU A 157 -4.17 -17.91 2.14
CA GLU A 157 -3.00 -17.53 2.93
C GLU A 157 -3.12 -16.08 3.44
N LEU A 158 -2.38 -15.80 4.52
CA LEU A 158 -2.33 -14.51 5.18
C LEU A 158 -0.88 -14.02 5.23
N HIS A 159 -0.65 -12.85 4.63
CA HIS A 159 0.56 -12.07 4.86
C HIS A 159 0.24 -10.95 5.85
N VAL A 160 1.01 -10.82 6.92
CA VAL A 160 0.78 -9.81 7.97
C VAL A 160 1.78 -8.68 7.84
N SER A 161 1.31 -7.44 7.83
CA SER A 161 2.19 -6.25 7.80
C SER A 161 2.08 -5.52 9.13
N LEU A 162 3.14 -5.58 9.95
CA LEU A 162 3.20 -4.92 11.26
C LEU A 162 3.50 -3.42 11.08
N CYS A 163 2.50 -2.58 11.32
CA CYS A 163 2.54 -1.14 11.08
C CYS A 163 2.87 -0.38 12.37
N PHE A 164 4.15 -0.06 12.58
CA PHE A 164 4.65 0.77 13.69
C PHE A 164 4.63 2.28 13.39
N HIS A 165 3.79 2.69 12.43
CA HIS A 165 3.60 4.08 12.01
C HIS A 165 2.11 4.44 12.11
N ALA A 166 1.83 5.73 12.23
CA ALA A 166 0.52 6.31 12.08
C ALA A 166 0.17 6.48 10.60
N SER A 167 -1.12 6.60 10.30
CA SER A 167 -1.65 6.93 8.98
C SER A 167 -2.61 8.11 9.06
N GLY A 168 -2.56 9.00 8.07
CA GLY A 168 -3.52 10.09 7.94
C GLY A 168 -4.86 9.66 7.35
N GLN A 169 -4.87 8.60 6.52
CA GLN A 169 -6.04 8.08 5.82
C GLN A 169 -5.91 6.55 5.64
N PRO A 170 -6.64 5.73 6.43
CA PRO A 170 -7.50 6.11 7.55
C PRO A 170 -6.69 6.72 8.71
N LYS A 171 -7.36 7.48 9.59
CA LYS A 171 -6.70 8.36 10.58
C LYS A 171 -6.17 7.59 11.81
N ILE A 172 -5.22 6.70 11.62
CA ILE A 172 -4.65 5.83 12.65
C ILE A 172 -3.51 6.56 13.35
N ALA A 173 -3.60 6.75 14.66
CA ALA A 173 -2.51 7.34 15.43
C ALA A 173 -1.53 6.26 15.94
N LEU A 174 -0.34 6.69 16.36
CA LEU A 174 0.51 5.89 17.25
C LEU A 174 -0.20 5.64 18.60
N PRO A 175 0.26 4.67 19.40
CA PRO A 175 -0.28 4.45 20.74
C PRO A 175 -0.39 5.74 21.57
N LYS A 176 -1.48 5.87 22.34
CA LYS A 176 -1.73 7.07 23.15
C LYS A 176 -0.60 7.35 24.14
N TRP A 177 -0.01 6.30 24.71
CA TRP A 177 1.10 6.42 25.64
C TRP A 177 2.37 6.98 24.96
N VAL A 178 2.67 6.57 23.73
CA VAL A 178 3.78 7.11 22.93
C VAL A 178 3.56 8.60 22.66
N MET A 179 2.34 8.96 22.26
CA MET A 179 1.99 10.34 21.96
C MET A 179 2.15 11.24 23.19
N LYS A 180 1.78 10.73 24.39
CA LYS A 180 1.95 11.41 25.68
C LYS A 180 3.42 11.59 26.05
N ILE A 181 4.27 10.57 25.87
CA ILE A 181 5.72 10.72 26.08
C ILE A 181 6.29 11.77 25.14
N GLY A 182 5.83 11.78 23.88
CA GLY A 182 6.24 12.75 22.87
C GLY A 182 5.82 14.20 23.14
N GLU A 183 4.94 14.46 24.10
CA GLU A 183 4.62 15.81 24.58
C GLU A 183 5.70 16.33 25.54
N SER A 184 6.22 15.46 26.41
CA SER A 184 7.32 15.81 27.34
C SER A 184 8.70 15.66 26.72
N GLN A 185 8.87 14.73 25.79
CA GLN A 185 10.13 14.38 25.16
C GLN A 185 9.96 14.32 23.64
N SER A 186 10.09 15.46 22.97
CA SER A 186 9.92 15.52 21.51
C SER A 186 11.05 14.85 20.72
N SER A 187 12.19 14.54 21.37
CA SER A 187 13.35 13.86 20.75
C SER A 187 13.09 12.42 20.31
N ILE A 188 11.90 11.88 20.61
CA ILE A 188 11.47 10.55 20.18
C ILE A 188 10.98 10.54 18.74
N PHE A 189 10.71 11.71 18.16
CA PHE A 189 10.23 11.89 16.79
C PHE A 189 11.34 12.42 15.89
N PHE A 190 11.30 12.04 14.62
CA PHE A 190 12.19 12.63 13.62
C PHE A 190 11.99 14.14 13.59
N THR A 191 13.10 14.88 13.50
CA THR A 191 13.09 16.34 13.58
C THR A 191 13.85 16.95 12.42
N ASP A 192 13.24 17.91 11.74
CA ASP A 192 13.86 18.68 10.65
C ASP A 192 14.77 19.79 11.18
N ARG A 193 15.50 20.47 10.28
CA ARG A 193 16.40 21.56 10.65
C ARG A 193 15.70 22.75 11.34
N LEU A 194 14.40 22.92 11.07
CA LEU A 194 13.58 23.99 11.63
C LEU A 194 12.98 23.60 12.99
N GLY A 195 13.25 22.38 13.48
CA GLY A 195 12.71 21.87 14.73
C GLY A 195 11.29 21.31 14.61
N GLN A 196 10.78 21.05 13.41
CA GLN A 196 9.47 20.43 13.21
C GLN A 196 9.56 18.93 13.44
N HIS A 197 8.59 18.40 14.19
CA HIS A 197 8.56 16.99 14.60
C HIS A 197 7.62 16.18 13.72
N TYR A 198 8.12 15.08 13.17
CA TYR A 198 7.31 14.09 12.46
C TYR A 198 6.69 13.09 13.44
N ARG A 199 5.44 13.35 13.84
CA ARG A 199 4.74 12.60 14.91
C ARG A 199 4.07 11.30 14.44
N GLN A 200 4.38 10.81 13.23
CA GLN A 200 3.74 9.61 12.67
C GLN A 200 4.59 8.33 12.82
N CYS A 201 5.84 8.41 13.27
CA CYS A 201 6.61 7.24 13.66
C CYS A 201 7.72 7.66 14.63
N LEU A 202 8.28 6.69 15.36
CA LEU A 202 9.45 6.94 16.19
C LEU A 202 10.67 7.23 15.32
N SER A 203 11.50 8.20 15.74
CA SER A 203 12.86 8.37 15.23
C SER A 203 13.66 7.10 15.45
N LEU A 204 14.73 6.88 14.67
CA LEU A 204 15.69 5.80 14.94
C LEU A 204 16.45 6.01 16.27
N ALA A 205 16.29 7.19 16.86
CA ALA A 205 16.78 7.54 18.18
C ALA A 205 16.17 6.73 19.33
N VAL A 206 16.85 6.80 20.46
CA VAL A 206 16.55 6.05 21.68
C VAL A 206 15.39 6.68 22.48
N LEU A 207 14.40 5.86 22.85
CA LEU A 207 13.31 6.14 23.79
C LEU A 207 13.65 5.50 25.14
N ASP A 208 13.85 6.27 26.22
CA ASP A 208 14.18 5.76 27.56
C ASP A 208 15.33 4.74 27.61
N GLY A 209 16.40 4.97 26.83
CA GLY A 209 17.53 4.05 26.75
C GLY A 209 17.31 2.85 25.81
N LYS A 210 16.10 2.67 25.26
CA LYS A 210 15.77 1.61 24.29
C LYS A 210 15.72 2.13 22.85
N THR A 211 16.22 1.34 21.91
CA THR A 211 16.02 1.60 20.47
C THR A 211 14.56 1.29 20.08
N PRO A 212 14.04 1.84 18.97
CA PRO A 212 12.67 1.56 18.53
C PRO A 212 12.40 0.06 18.35
N ILE A 213 13.38 -0.71 17.85
CA ILE A 213 13.23 -2.15 17.70
C ILE A 213 13.09 -2.89 19.04
N GLN A 214 13.74 -2.39 20.10
CA GLN A 214 13.57 -2.91 21.46
C GLN A 214 12.21 -2.52 22.05
N VAL A 215 11.67 -1.36 21.67
CA VAL A 215 10.29 -0.96 22.02
C VAL A 215 9.28 -1.89 21.36
N TYR A 216 9.52 -2.29 20.11
CA TYR A 216 8.63 -3.18 19.36
C TYR A 216 8.76 -4.65 19.75
N GLN A 217 9.75 -5.03 20.55
CA GLN A 217 10.02 -6.41 20.91
C GLN A 217 8.83 -7.06 21.63
N ASP A 218 8.33 -6.42 22.69
CA ASP A 218 7.22 -6.95 23.49
C ASP A 218 5.94 -7.09 22.64
N PHE A 219 5.72 -6.15 21.71
CA PHE A 219 4.64 -6.22 20.74
C PHE A 219 4.77 -7.45 19.83
N CYS A 220 5.97 -7.71 19.30
CA CYS A 220 6.23 -8.87 18.43
C CYS A 220 6.12 -10.19 19.18
N GLU A 221 6.57 -10.25 20.43
CA GLU A 221 6.40 -11.41 21.30
C GLU A 221 4.93 -11.69 21.59
N SER A 222 4.15 -10.64 21.88
CA SER A 222 2.70 -10.71 22.07
C SER A 222 1.99 -11.19 20.80
N PHE A 223 2.35 -10.64 19.63
CA PHE A 223 1.84 -11.08 18.32
C PHE A 223 2.13 -12.56 18.08
N LYS A 224 3.38 -12.98 18.31
CA LYS A 224 3.80 -14.37 18.14
C LYS A 224 2.97 -15.32 19.02
N SER A 225 2.72 -14.92 20.27
CA SER A 225 1.92 -15.72 21.21
C SER A 225 0.47 -15.82 20.75
N ALA A 226 -0.17 -14.67 20.45
CA ALA A 226 -1.58 -14.59 20.06
C ALA A 226 -1.87 -15.32 18.73
N PHE A 227 -0.96 -15.23 17.75
CA PHE A 227 -1.13 -15.84 16.43
C PHE A 227 -0.49 -17.22 16.29
N SER A 228 -0.02 -17.81 17.39
CA SER A 228 0.57 -19.15 17.40
C SER A 228 -0.24 -20.23 16.66
N PRO A 229 -1.59 -20.25 16.71
CA PRO A 229 -2.37 -21.26 15.98
C PRO A 229 -2.38 -21.08 14.45
N PHE A 230 -2.03 -19.88 13.97
CA PHE A 230 -2.06 -19.53 12.53
C PHE A 230 -0.70 -19.67 11.84
N PHE A 231 0.42 -19.73 12.58
CA PHE A 231 1.74 -19.92 11.98
C PHE A 231 1.89 -21.32 11.38
N GLY A 232 2.48 -21.38 10.18
CA GLY A 232 2.66 -22.63 9.44
C GLY A 232 1.38 -23.21 8.85
N SER A 233 0.23 -22.58 9.10
CA SER A 233 -1.05 -22.93 8.49
C SER A 233 -1.55 -21.80 7.58
N THR A 234 -1.96 -20.68 8.18
CA THR A 234 -2.61 -19.57 7.48
C THR A 234 -1.63 -18.42 7.24
N ILE A 235 -0.80 -18.08 8.23
CA ILE A 235 0.21 -17.03 8.08
C ILE A 235 1.43 -17.60 7.35
N THR A 236 1.71 -17.06 6.16
CA THR A 236 2.81 -17.50 5.29
C THR A 236 3.91 -16.45 5.14
N GLY A 237 3.67 -15.22 5.59
CA GLY A 237 4.68 -14.17 5.61
C GLY A 237 4.34 -13.05 6.58
N ILE A 238 5.39 -12.37 7.03
CA ILE A 238 5.31 -11.19 7.88
C ILE A 238 6.24 -10.13 7.29
N SER A 239 5.72 -8.92 7.11
CA SER A 239 6.51 -7.73 6.83
C SER A 239 6.48 -6.79 8.03
N MET A 240 7.60 -6.12 8.28
CA MET A 240 7.77 -5.24 9.43
C MET A 240 7.97 -3.81 8.96
N GLY A 241 7.12 -2.90 9.42
CA GLY A 241 7.28 -1.48 9.15
C GLY A 241 8.45 -0.89 9.95
N LEU A 242 9.42 -0.28 9.27
CA LEU A 242 10.65 0.23 9.93
C LEU A 242 10.76 1.76 9.93
N GLY A 243 9.70 2.46 9.53
CA GLY A 243 9.71 3.91 9.42
C GLY A 243 8.39 4.48 8.88
N PRO A 244 8.43 5.71 8.36
CA PRO A 244 7.26 6.38 7.77
C PRO A 244 6.60 5.52 6.69
N ASP A 245 5.27 5.42 6.74
CA ASP A 245 4.48 4.61 5.81
C ASP A 245 4.91 3.12 5.75
N GLY A 246 5.61 2.64 6.77
CA GLY A 246 6.14 1.28 6.86
C GLY A 246 7.49 1.07 6.17
N GLU A 247 8.04 2.09 5.51
CA GLU A 247 9.27 1.98 4.75
C GLU A 247 10.51 2.28 5.60
N LEU A 248 11.61 1.59 5.33
CA LEU A 248 12.91 1.87 5.94
C LEU A 248 13.54 3.12 5.30
N ARG A 249 13.05 4.29 5.71
CA ARG A 249 13.56 5.59 5.25
C ARG A 249 13.30 6.69 6.28
N TYR A 250 13.91 7.85 6.05
CA TYR A 250 13.56 9.08 6.74
C TYR A 250 12.27 9.71 6.16
N PRO A 251 11.51 10.48 6.96
CA PRO A 251 10.33 11.22 6.50
C PRO A 251 10.72 12.51 5.74
N SER A 252 11.59 12.39 4.74
CA SER A 252 12.19 13.55 4.04
C SER A 252 11.20 14.38 3.22
N HIS A 253 10.01 13.86 2.93
CA HIS A 253 8.97 14.52 2.12
C HIS A 253 7.64 14.68 2.88
N HIS A 254 7.66 14.84 4.20
CA HIS A 254 6.43 14.80 5.00
C HIS A 254 5.55 16.06 4.94
N LYS A 255 6.01 17.14 4.30
CA LYS A 255 5.21 18.35 4.11
C LYS A 255 4.10 18.05 3.09
N PRO A 256 2.82 18.26 3.41
CA PRO A 256 1.73 17.99 2.48
C PRO A 256 1.93 18.83 1.22
N ALA A 257 1.94 18.18 0.06
CA ALA A 257 1.98 18.86 -1.21
C ALA A 257 0.74 19.76 -1.32
N THR A 258 0.92 21.07 -1.26
CA THR A 258 -0.13 22.00 -1.67
C THR A 258 -0.27 21.89 -3.19
N SER A 259 -1.51 21.85 -3.69
CA SER A 259 -1.79 21.66 -5.12
C SER A 259 -0.90 22.54 -5.99
N GLY A 260 -0.07 21.92 -6.84
CA GLY A 260 0.86 22.60 -7.74
C GLY A 260 2.31 22.74 -7.25
N THR A 261 2.66 22.26 -6.05
CA THR A 261 4.06 22.22 -5.59
C THR A 261 4.76 20.94 -6.03
N ILE A 262 5.90 21.09 -6.71
CA ILE A 262 6.85 20.00 -6.92
C ILE A 262 7.42 19.65 -5.54
N THR A 263 7.32 18.39 -5.13
CA THR A 263 8.08 17.89 -3.98
C THR A 263 9.56 18.08 -4.31
N GLY A 264 10.22 19.00 -3.61
CA GLY A 264 11.65 19.24 -3.75
C GLY A 264 12.47 18.01 -3.39
N VAL A 265 13.79 18.16 -3.28
CA VAL A 265 14.74 17.06 -2.98
C VAL A 265 14.57 16.41 -1.59
N GLY A 266 13.62 16.90 -0.78
CA GLY A 266 13.42 16.51 0.60
C GLY A 266 14.38 17.21 1.57
N GLU A 267 14.23 16.90 2.85
CA GLU A 267 15.07 17.45 3.93
C GLU A 267 15.61 16.33 4.82
N PHE A 268 16.78 16.54 5.41
CA PHE A 268 17.31 15.67 6.45
C PHE A 268 16.45 15.77 7.72
N GLN A 269 16.18 14.61 8.32
CA GLN A 269 15.26 14.46 9.45
C GLN A 269 15.99 13.94 10.70
N CYS A 270 17.25 14.35 10.88
CA CYS A 270 18.17 13.85 11.90
C CYS A 270 18.57 14.92 12.94
N TYR A 271 17.76 15.95 13.11
CA TYR A 271 18.03 17.06 14.05
C TYR A 271 17.43 16.83 15.44
N ASP A 272 16.93 15.63 15.73
CA ASP A 272 16.50 15.32 17.09
C ASP A 272 17.72 15.21 18.02
N THR A 273 17.52 15.57 19.29
CA THR A 273 18.60 15.66 20.28
C THR A 273 19.40 14.37 20.41
N ASN A 274 18.75 13.21 20.21
CA ASN A 274 19.39 11.92 20.35
C ASN A 274 20.30 11.61 19.14
N MET A 275 19.82 11.83 17.92
CA MET A 275 20.63 11.67 16.70
C MET A 275 21.79 12.65 16.65
N LEU A 276 21.59 13.91 17.07
CA LEU A 276 22.68 14.89 17.16
C LEU A 276 23.77 14.46 18.15
N LYS A 277 23.40 13.97 19.34
CA LYS A 277 24.37 13.42 20.30
C LYS A 277 25.15 12.23 19.73
N GLN A 278 24.49 11.33 19.01
CA GLN A 278 25.16 10.21 18.35
C GLN A 278 26.13 10.69 17.26
N MET A 279 25.77 11.75 16.53
CA MET A 279 26.65 12.38 15.56
C MET A 279 27.87 13.02 16.23
N GLU A 280 27.68 13.77 17.32
CA GLU A 280 28.77 14.38 18.09
C GLU A 280 29.77 13.34 18.61
N ILE A 281 29.30 12.20 19.10
CA ILE A 281 30.16 11.09 19.54
C ILE A 281 31.00 10.57 18.37
N HIS A 282 30.43 10.44 17.18
CA HIS A 282 31.14 9.87 16.03
C HIS A 282 32.14 10.83 15.36
N TYR A 283 31.89 12.15 15.42
CA TYR A 283 32.77 13.18 14.85
C TYR A 283 33.74 13.80 15.87
N GLY A 284 33.56 13.51 17.16
CA GLY A 284 34.39 14.01 18.25
C GLY A 284 35.67 13.20 18.53
N ASP A 285 35.83 12.06 17.87
CA ASP A 285 37.06 11.24 17.80
C ASP A 285 37.85 11.53 16.50
#